data_AF-A0A7J6RBJ8-F1
#
_entry.id   AF-A0A7J6RBJ8-F1
#
_cell.length_a   1.000
_cell.length_b   1.000
_cell.length_c   1.000
_cell.angle_alpha   90.00
_cell.angle_beta   90.00
_cell.angle_gamma   90.00
#
_symmetry.space_group_name_H-M   'P 1'
#
loop_
_entity.id
_entity.type
_entity.pdbx_description
1 polymer ?
#
loop_
_entity_poly.entity_id
_entity_poly.type
_entity_poly.pdbx_seq_one_letter_code
_entity_poly.pdbx_strand_id
1 'polypeptide(L)'
;MPSRGPDAGGYPIRLEVTGSVAWRVTSCRFQPAGDSEGTPFELGAWVDVPATPISDREVTCVAPRWHVLPGQSTTDVNVSLEISKTLWTNVTKFTYLKSPGIKYISPAEGPFEGGTRVAVYGEGFHLYGPDSAEGQGMSISCIFGRSVVAAHYVSPSEIFCYAPPRTTSSSMKAGHYVNLDLTLDYDASHPTLRIPSVPMMSLYQQLFYYRVVRFSITYANPLSGARTGGTLVSAYSDEPFLNTGLLRCGFGGQLVAAQRVSPFRIDCSTPSVGAPGPVPLSLSADNQSLTELTVIDAETQKRVPLLFTYYIQATVASVSPSFGSSEGGTTVLLQGSHFVDSSDLSCRFGTTVVTATRFISPSAILCESPAHQVGPVVVSVANNGQDFASGT
;
A
#
# COMPACT_ATOMS: atom_id res chain seq x y z
N MET A 1 23.46 -24.21 14.14
CA MET A 1 24.04 -23.13 14.96
C MET A 1 24.27 -21.94 14.05
N PRO A 2 23.91 -20.70 14.43
CA PRO A 2 24.10 -19.59 13.51
C PRO A 2 25.59 -19.37 13.32
N SER A 3 26.11 -19.76 12.16
CA SER A 3 27.49 -19.46 11.76
C SER A 3 27.61 -18.04 11.22
N ARG A 4 26.49 -17.32 11.14
CA ARG A 4 26.38 -15.98 10.58
C ARG A 4 25.40 -15.12 11.36
N GLY A 5 25.53 -13.80 11.26
CA GLY A 5 24.57 -12.85 11.82
C GLY A 5 24.90 -11.38 11.50
N PRO A 6 24.02 -10.42 11.82
CA PRO A 6 24.22 -9.01 11.47
C PRO A 6 25.44 -8.38 12.15
N ASP A 7 26.09 -7.44 11.48
CA ASP A 7 27.26 -6.69 11.97
C ASP A 7 26.92 -5.71 13.11
N ALA A 8 25.64 -5.36 13.28
CA ALA A 8 25.12 -4.58 14.40
C ALA A 8 25.25 -5.26 15.78
N GLY A 9 25.60 -6.55 15.84
CA GLY A 9 25.80 -7.31 17.08
C GLY A 9 24.55 -7.38 17.97
N GLY A 10 24.72 -7.76 19.24
CA GLY A 10 23.65 -7.75 20.25
C GLY A 10 22.76 -9.00 20.28
N TYR A 11 23.09 -10.03 19.50
CA TYR A 11 22.36 -11.30 19.48
C TYR A 11 23.21 -12.45 20.05
N PRO A 12 22.57 -13.44 20.70
CA PRO A 12 23.25 -14.62 21.21
C PRO A 12 23.64 -15.56 20.05
N ILE A 13 24.89 -16.02 20.06
CA ILE A 13 25.38 -17.14 19.26
C ILE A 13 25.59 -18.35 20.16
N ARG A 14 25.35 -19.54 19.63
CA ARG A 14 25.56 -20.81 20.36
C ARG A 14 26.75 -21.54 19.78
N LEU A 15 27.62 -22.01 20.66
CA LEU A 15 28.87 -22.69 20.33
C LEU A 15 28.94 -24.01 21.06
N GLU A 16 29.30 -25.06 20.33
CA GLU A 16 29.49 -26.39 20.87
C GLU A 16 30.93 -26.56 21.38
N VAL A 17 31.07 -27.22 22.52
CA VAL A 17 32.36 -27.50 23.16
C VAL A 17 32.59 -29.02 23.17
N THR A 18 33.79 -29.44 22.80
CA THR A 18 34.17 -30.85 22.84
C THR A 18 34.41 -31.31 24.28
N GLY A 19 33.63 -32.28 24.74
CA GLY A 19 33.65 -32.78 26.12
C GLY A 19 32.73 -31.99 27.06
N SER A 20 32.40 -32.57 28.22
CA SER A 20 31.45 -31.97 29.19
C SER A 20 32.12 -30.88 30.04
N VAL A 21 32.62 -29.83 29.38
CA VAL A 21 33.41 -28.74 29.97
C VAL A 21 32.82 -27.35 29.73
N ALA A 22 31.60 -27.24 29.16
CA ALA A 22 30.96 -25.94 28.88
C ALA A 22 30.84 -25.04 30.13
N TRP A 23 30.63 -25.62 31.31
CA TRP A 23 30.58 -24.92 32.60
C TRP A 23 31.89 -24.25 33.02
N ARG A 24 33.02 -24.61 32.40
CA ARG A 24 34.33 -24.00 32.63
C ARG A 24 34.62 -22.82 31.70
N VAL A 25 33.78 -22.59 30.70
CA VAL A 25 33.97 -21.53 29.71
C VAL A 25 33.58 -20.19 30.34
N THR A 26 34.50 -19.22 30.28
CA THR A 26 34.31 -17.90 30.92
C THR A 26 34.04 -16.79 29.92
N SER A 27 34.62 -16.86 28.72
CA SER A 27 34.47 -15.84 27.69
C SER A 27 34.55 -16.41 26.28
N CYS A 28 33.93 -15.71 25.33
CA CYS A 28 34.14 -15.88 23.90
C CYS A 28 34.97 -14.71 23.38
N ARG A 29 36.08 -15.00 22.71
CA ARG A 29 36.91 -14.02 22.02
C ARG A 29 36.56 -13.99 20.54
N PHE A 30 36.21 -12.80 20.05
CA PHE A 30 36.01 -12.49 18.64
C PHE A 30 37.22 -11.72 18.14
N GLN A 31 37.87 -12.21 17.09
CA GLN A 31 39.05 -11.59 16.49
C GLN A 31 38.96 -11.66 14.95
N PRO A 32 39.59 -10.75 14.20
CA PRO A 32 39.63 -10.82 12.74
C PRO A 32 40.10 -12.19 12.26
N ALA A 33 39.44 -12.74 11.25
CA ALA A 33 40.02 -13.86 10.52
C ALA A 33 41.26 -13.35 9.76
N GLY A 34 42.37 -14.08 9.77
CA GLY A 34 43.57 -13.66 9.03
C GLY A 34 43.23 -13.26 7.58
N ASP A 35 43.92 -12.23 7.08
CA ASP A 35 43.69 -11.51 5.82
C ASP A 35 42.39 -10.70 5.68
N SER A 36 41.47 -10.72 6.67
CA SER A 36 40.29 -9.84 6.68
C SER A 36 40.60 -8.49 7.34
N GLU A 37 40.36 -7.39 6.63
CA GLU A 37 40.60 -6.00 7.09
C GLU A 37 39.48 -5.46 8.02
N GLY A 38 38.70 -6.33 8.67
CA GLY A 38 37.61 -5.93 9.57
C GLY A 38 38.07 -5.68 11.01
N THR A 39 37.55 -4.64 11.67
CA THR A 39 37.84 -4.33 13.08
C THR A 39 36.57 -4.25 13.93
N PRO A 40 36.67 -4.53 15.25
CA PRO A 40 35.64 -4.17 16.22
C PRO A 40 35.31 -2.68 16.20
N PHE A 41 34.04 -2.35 16.45
CA PHE A 41 33.58 -0.95 16.46
C PHE A 41 34.17 -0.10 17.62
N GLU A 42 34.59 -0.74 18.72
CA GLU A 42 35.00 -0.06 19.97
C GLU A 42 36.49 -0.27 20.36
N LEU A 43 37.43 -0.06 19.43
CA LEU A 43 38.85 0.27 19.75
C LEU A 43 39.85 -0.89 20.03
N GLY A 44 39.73 -2.08 19.42
CA GLY A 44 40.71 -3.17 19.63
C GLY A 44 40.93 -4.09 18.44
N ALA A 45 41.89 -5.02 18.53
CA ALA A 45 42.11 -6.09 17.54
C ALA A 45 41.27 -7.36 17.84
N TRP A 46 40.60 -7.43 18.99
CA TRP A 46 39.66 -8.50 19.38
C TRP A 46 38.71 -7.99 20.47
N VAL A 47 37.62 -8.71 20.72
CA VAL A 47 36.63 -8.43 21.77
C VAL A 47 36.30 -9.71 22.53
N ASP A 48 36.41 -9.64 23.85
CA ASP A 48 36.01 -10.73 24.75
C ASP A 48 34.63 -10.42 25.33
N VAL A 49 33.68 -11.32 25.12
CA VAL A 49 32.33 -11.22 25.68
C VAL A 49 32.09 -12.35 26.69
N PRO A 50 31.33 -12.12 27.77
CA PRO A 50 31.05 -13.17 28.75
C PRO A 50 30.29 -14.32 28.10
N ALA A 51 30.69 -15.55 28.45
CA ALA A 51 30.02 -16.77 28.03
C ALA A 51 29.07 -17.27 29.12
N THR A 52 27.92 -17.79 28.72
CA THR A 52 26.98 -18.48 29.62
C THR A 52 26.75 -19.92 29.14
N PRO A 53 26.98 -20.93 29.98
CA PRO A 53 26.71 -22.32 29.62
C PRO A 53 25.20 -22.56 29.50
N ILE A 54 24.78 -23.18 28.39
CA ILE A 54 23.39 -23.62 28.16
C ILE A 54 23.22 -25.08 28.58
N SER A 55 24.22 -25.92 28.27
CA SER A 55 24.27 -27.34 28.63
C SER A 55 25.70 -27.73 29.02
N ASP A 56 25.97 -29.01 29.20
CA ASP A 56 27.33 -29.52 29.46
C ASP A 56 28.25 -29.42 28.22
N ARG A 57 27.67 -29.25 27.02
CA ARG A 57 28.37 -29.17 25.73
C ARG A 57 28.10 -27.90 24.93
N GLU A 58 27.25 -27.01 25.41
CA GLU A 58 26.85 -25.82 24.65
C GLU A 58 27.00 -24.57 25.52
N VAL A 59 27.58 -23.53 24.94
CA VAL A 59 27.71 -22.19 25.54
C VAL A 59 27.09 -21.15 24.63
N THR A 60 26.58 -20.07 25.20
CA THR A 60 26.10 -18.90 24.45
C THR A 60 26.89 -17.65 24.81
N CYS A 61 27.10 -16.82 23.80
CA CYS A 61 27.78 -15.54 23.90
C CYS A 61 27.01 -14.50 23.09
N VAL A 62 26.95 -13.26 23.56
CA VAL A 62 26.32 -12.17 22.78
C VAL A 62 27.35 -11.64 21.79
N ALA A 63 27.07 -11.79 20.49
CA ALA A 63 27.95 -11.32 19.43
C ALA A 63 28.17 -9.80 19.57
N PRO A 64 29.42 -9.33 19.62
CA PRO A 64 29.71 -7.90 19.65
C PRO A 64 29.38 -7.24 18.31
N ARG A 65 29.36 -5.91 18.29
CA ARG A 65 29.33 -5.12 17.05
C ARG A 65 30.64 -5.29 16.28
N TRP A 66 30.54 -5.39 14.96
CA TRP A 66 31.69 -5.57 14.09
C TRP A 66 31.58 -4.70 12.83
N HIS A 67 32.69 -4.20 12.30
CA HIS A 67 32.66 -3.39 11.08
C HIS A 67 32.78 -4.26 9.83
N VAL A 68 31.75 -4.26 8.98
CA VAL A 68 31.85 -4.75 7.60
C VAL A 68 32.31 -3.59 6.72
N LEU A 69 33.40 -3.79 5.97
CA LEU A 69 34.01 -2.74 5.17
C LEU A 69 33.10 -2.23 4.05
N PRO A 70 33.24 -0.96 3.65
CA PRO A 70 32.52 -0.43 2.50
C PRO A 70 32.74 -1.29 1.24
N GLY A 71 31.65 -1.63 0.54
CA GLY A 71 31.69 -2.47 -0.66
C GLY A 71 31.69 -3.97 -0.39
N GLN A 72 31.77 -4.42 0.87
CA GLN A 72 31.55 -5.81 1.25
C GLN A 72 30.14 -6.03 1.81
N SER A 73 29.60 -7.22 1.57
CA SER A 73 28.35 -7.68 2.19
C SER A 73 28.59 -8.48 3.47
N THR A 74 29.81 -9.02 3.64
CA THR A 74 30.15 -9.91 4.74
C THR A 74 31.59 -9.73 5.20
N THR A 75 31.88 -10.00 6.48
CA THR A 75 33.25 -10.14 7.00
C THR A 75 33.35 -11.33 7.94
N ASP A 76 34.43 -12.10 7.83
CA ASP A 76 34.66 -13.29 8.64
C ASP A 76 35.48 -12.95 9.89
N VAL A 77 35.07 -13.52 11.02
CA VAL A 77 35.82 -13.46 12.28
C VAL A 77 36.08 -14.85 12.81
N ASN A 78 37.11 -14.93 13.62
CA ASN A 78 37.52 -16.09 14.36
C ASN A 78 36.98 -15.99 15.79
N VAL A 79 36.25 -17.01 16.22
CA VAL A 79 35.70 -17.12 17.57
C VAL A 79 36.42 -18.24 18.31
N SER A 80 36.93 -17.93 19.50
CA SER A 80 37.58 -18.90 20.39
C SER A 80 37.01 -18.79 21.80
N LEU A 81 36.98 -19.92 22.52
CA LEU A 81 36.43 -20.00 23.88
C LEU A 81 37.55 -20.04 24.91
N GLU A 82 37.42 -19.24 25.95
CA GLU A 82 38.31 -19.26 27.11
C GLU A 82 37.82 -20.28 28.14
N ILE A 83 38.66 -21.25 28.50
CA ILE A 83 38.37 -22.29 29.48
C ILE A 83 39.19 -22.02 30.74
N SER A 84 38.51 -21.87 31.89
CA SER A 84 39.14 -21.72 33.21
C SER A 84 40.21 -20.62 33.26
N LYS A 85 40.05 -19.54 32.49
CA LYS A 85 40.95 -18.38 32.41
C LYS A 85 42.40 -18.69 32.01
N THR A 86 42.67 -19.87 31.46
CA THR A 86 44.05 -20.34 31.22
C THR A 86 44.23 -20.98 29.84
N LEU A 87 43.17 -21.48 29.22
CA LEU A 87 43.24 -22.19 27.95
C LEU A 87 42.26 -21.60 26.93
N TRP A 88 42.66 -21.64 25.66
CA TRP A 88 41.83 -21.23 24.53
C TRP A 88 41.54 -22.43 23.62
N THR A 89 40.31 -22.52 23.13
CA THR A 89 39.93 -23.55 22.15
C THR A 89 40.45 -23.23 20.75
N ASN A 90 40.31 -24.20 19.85
CA ASN A 90 40.44 -23.97 18.43
C ASN A 90 39.45 -22.88 17.96
N VAL A 91 39.83 -22.25 16.87
CA VAL A 91 39.07 -21.18 16.24
C VAL A 91 37.90 -21.75 15.45
N THR A 92 36.72 -21.17 15.66
CA THR A 92 35.52 -21.38 14.83
C THR A 92 35.27 -20.13 14.01
N LYS A 93 34.97 -20.27 12.71
CA LYS A 93 34.62 -19.12 11.87
C LYS A 93 33.18 -18.67 12.13
N PHE A 94 32.99 -17.36 12.20
CA PHE A 94 31.69 -16.71 12.27
C PHE A 94 31.65 -15.56 11.24
N THR A 95 30.61 -15.49 10.42
CA THR A 95 30.49 -14.46 9.37
C THR A 95 29.51 -13.37 9.80
N TYR A 96 30.00 -12.15 9.92
CA TYR A 96 29.14 -10.98 10.06
C TYR A 96 28.59 -10.57 8.69
N LEU A 97 27.29 -10.32 8.63
CA LEU A 97 26.54 -9.85 7.47
C LEU A 97 26.27 -8.35 7.63
N LYS A 98 26.39 -7.58 6.56
CA LYS A 98 26.08 -6.15 6.58
C LYS A 98 24.60 -5.94 6.95
N SER A 99 24.35 -5.16 8.00
CA SER A 99 23.00 -4.82 8.44
C SER A 99 22.21 -4.08 7.35
N PRO A 100 20.89 -4.37 7.19
CA PRO A 100 20.06 -3.65 6.24
C PRO A 100 19.90 -2.19 6.66
N GLY A 101 20.12 -1.29 5.71
CA GLY A 101 20.03 0.15 5.92
C GLY A 101 18.89 0.77 5.15
N ILE A 102 18.13 1.68 5.76
CA ILE A 102 17.11 2.47 5.05
C ILE A 102 17.76 3.74 4.50
N LYS A 103 17.55 4.02 3.21
CA LYS A 103 17.90 5.29 2.57
C LYS A 103 16.72 6.25 2.58
N TYR A 104 15.56 5.81 2.12
CA TYR A 104 14.30 6.58 2.15
C TYR A 104 13.09 5.64 2.03
N ILE A 105 11.91 6.17 2.34
CA ILE A 105 10.63 5.46 2.22
C ILE A 105 9.67 6.17 1.28
N SER A 106 8.76 5.43 0.66
CA SER A 106 7.71 6.00 -0.18
C SER A 106 6.46 5.12 -0.23
N PRO A 107 5.25 5.66 0.01
CA PRO A 107 4.99 7.00 0.53
C PRO A 107 5.42 7.14 2.01
N ALA A 108 5.76 8.36 2.43
CA ALA A 108 6.11 8.67 3.82
C ALA A 108 4.88 9.01 4.70
N GLU A 109 3.68 8.68 4.25
CA GLU A 109 2.43 8.98 4.94
C GLU A 109 1.32 7.94 4.65
N GLY A 110 0.33 7.88 5.54
CA GLY A 110 -0.83 6.98 5.40
C GLY A 110 -1.93 7.22 6.43
N PRO A 111 -3.09 6.57 6.26
CA PRO A 111 -4.24 6.70 7.17
C PRO A 111 -3.98 6.07 8.55
N PHE A 112 -4.70 6.50 9.59
CA PHE A 112 -4.64 5.92 10.94
C PHE A 112 -5.09 4.46 11.00
N GLU A 113 -5.96 4.08 10.07
CA GLU A 113 -6.47 2.74 9.84
C GLU A 113 -5.37 1.78 9.33
N GLY A 114 -4.22 2.30 8.90
CA GLY A 114 -3.13 1.52 8.35
C GLY A 114 -3.40 1.03 6.92
N GLY A 115 -2.75 -0.05 6.52
CA GLY A 115 -2.87 -0.64 5.18
C GLY A 115 -2.02 0.04 4.10
N THR A 116 -1.40 1.18 4.36
CA THR A 116 -0.46 1.78 3.37
C THR A 116 0.67 0.82 3.07
N ARG A 117 0.82 0.43 1.79
CA ARG A 117 2.02 -0.24 1.29
C ARG A 117 3.16 0.77 1.23
N VAL A 118 4.06 0.73 2.19
CA VAL A 118 5.25 1.58 2.27
C VAL A 118 6.41 0.83 1.64
N ALA A 119 6.90 1.32 0.50
CA ALA A 119 8.16 0.86 -0.08
C ALA A 119 9.33 1.46 0.69
N VAL A 120 10.32 0.63 1.01
CA VAL A 120 11.52 0.99 1.75
C VAL A 120 12.70 0.74 0.82
N TYR A 121 13.41 1.81 0.49
CA TYR A 121 14.57 1.78 -0.38
C TYR A 121 15.84 1.85 0.44
N GLY A 122 16.83 1.03 0.11
CA GLY A 122 17.99 0.87 0.97
C GLY A 122 19.02 -0.10 0.42
N GLU A 123 19.77 -0.70 1.33
CA GLU A 123 20.84 -1.66 1.04
C GLU A 123 20.81 -2.84 2.02
N GLY A 124 21.48 -3.94 1.65
CA GLY A 124 21.61 -5.12 2.52
C GLY A 124 20.38 -6.03 2.56
N PHE A 125 19.31 -5.74 1.82
CA PHE A 125 18.06 -6.52 1.91
C PHE A 125 18.16 -7.94 1.35
N HIS A 126 19.01 -8.15 0.35
CA HIS A 126 19.23 -9.48 -0.26
C HIS A 126 19.82 -10.51 0.71
N LEU A 127 20.47 -10.06 1.79
CA LEU A 127 21.10 -10.94 2.78
C LEU A 127 20.06 -11.63 3.67
N TYR A 128 18.83 -11.11 3.75
CA TYR A 128 17.80 -11.51 4.74
C TYR A 128 16.44 -11.79 4.07
N GLY A 129 16.46 -12.32 2.84
CA GLY A 129 15.29 -12.74 2.10
C GLY A 129 14.91 -14.21 2.38
N PRO A 130 13.69 -14.65 1.99
CA PRO A 130 13.24 -16.03 2.20
C PRO A 130 14.14 -17.09 1.54
N ASP A 131 14.82 -16.72 0.44
CA ASP A 131 15.73 -17.61 -0.30
C ASP A 131 17.21 -17.33 0.00
N SER A 132 17.56 -16.43 0.94
CA SER A 132 18.95 -16.10 1.19
C SER A 132 19.63 -17.22 1.99
N ALA A 133 20.48 -17.99 1.31
CA ALA A 133 21.36 -18.97 1.97
C ALA A 133 22.27 -18.29 3.03
N GLU A 134 22.53 -17.00 2.86
CA GLU A 134 23.39 -16.21 3.74
C GLU A 134 22.71 -15.81 5.05
N GLY A 135 21.41 -15.51 5.02
CA GLY A 135 20.64 -15.03 6.17
C GLY A 135 20.18 -16.12 7.13
N GLN A 136 20.37 -17.40 6.80
CA GLN A 136 20.05 -18.56 7.66
C GLN A 136 18.64 -18.52 8.29
N GLY A 137 17.64 -18.08 7.52
CA GLY A 137 16.24 -18.00 8.00
C GLY A 137 15.92 -16.75 8.84
N MET A 138 16.79 -15.75 8.85
CA MET A 138 16.47 -14.40 9.35
C MET A 138 15.61 -13.65 8.33
N SER A 139 14.53 -13.03 8.79
CA SER A 139 13.64 -12.21 7.97
C SER A 139 13.63 -10.76 8.45
N ILE A 140 13.51 -9.82 7.52
CA ILE A 140 13.35 -8.40 7.84
C ILE A 140 11.89 -8.12 8.24
N SER A 141 11.72 -7.31 9.27
CA SER A 141 10.45 -6.71 9.67
C SER A 141 10.58 -5.20 9.80
N CYS A 142 9.52 -4.46 9.47
CA CYS A 142 9.44 -3.02 9.68
C CYS A 142 8.85 -2.69 11.05
N ILE A 143 9.40 -1.67 11.69
CA ILE A 143 8.89 -1.11 12.95
C ILE A 143 8.26 0.25 12.65
N PHE A 144 6.96 0.38 12.91
CA PHE A 144 6.24 1.65 12.87
C PHE A 144 6.03 2.18 14.29
N GLY A 145 7.04 2.86 14.82
CA GLY A 145 7.11 3.33 16.21
C GLY A 145 7.22 2.19 17.23
N ARG A 146 6.10 1.54 17.56
CA ARG A 146 6.03 0.39 18.49
C ARG A 146 5.45 -0.88 17.88
N SER A 147 4.89 -0.77 16.68
CA SER A 147 4.25 -1.89 15.99
C SER A 147 5.23 -2.54 15.03
N VAL A 148 5.35 -3.86 15.06
CA VAL A 148 6.22 -4.63 14.17
C VAL A 148 5.35 -5.33 13.11
N VAL A 149 5.74 -5.23 11.85
CA VAL A 149 5.07 -5.89 10.71
C VAL A 149 6.10 -6.58 9.83
N ALA A 150 5.72 -7.72 9.25
CA ALA A 150 6.60 -8.44 8.34
C ALA A 150 6.92 -7.59 7.09
N ALA A 151 8.17 -7.66 6.62
CA ALA A 151 8.56 -7.08 5.35
C ALA A 151 8.43 -8.09 4.21
N HIS A 152 8.15 -7.58 3.01
CA HIS A 152 8.09 -8.34 1.78
C HIS A 152 9.27 -7.95 0.89
N TYR A 153 10.06 -8.95 0.50
CA TYR A 153 11.21 -8.76 -0.37
C TYR A 153 10.77 -8.42 -1.81
N VAL A 154 11.46 -7.46 -2.44
CA VAL A 154 11.27 -7.11 -3.86
C VAL A 154 12.58 -7.24 -4.61
N SER A 155 13.65 -6.61 -4.11
CA SER A 155 14.97 -6.59 -4.75
C SER A 155 16.07 -6.36 -3.70
N PRO A 156 17.36 -6.43 -4.08
CA PRO A 156 18.46 -6.15 -3.16
C PRO A 156 18.43 -4.75 -2.52
N SER A 157 17.71 -3.80 -3.11
CA SER A 157 17.59 -2.41 -2.67
C SER A 157 16.15 -1.97 -2.37
N GLU A 158 15.17 -2.87 -2.44
CA GLU A 158 13.77 -2.57 -2.15
C GLU A 158 13.08 -3.70 -1.38
N ILE A 159 12.39 -3.32 -0.31
CA ILE A 159 11.38 -4.14 0.38
C ILE A 159 10.10 -3.30 0.55
N PHE A 160 8.99 -3.92 0.91
CA PHE A 160 7.80 -3.18 1.34
C PHE A 160 7.15 -3.75 2.58
N CYS A 161 6.44 -2.89 3.30
CA CYS A 161 5.70 -3.22 4.51
C CYS A 161 4.32 -2.57 4.48
N TYR A 162 3.34 -3.16 5.16
CA TYR A 162 2.03 -2.55 5.34
C TYR A 162 1.98 -1.81 6.67
N ALA A 163 1.68 -0.51 6.64
CA ALA A 163 1.52 0.28 7.86
C ALA A 163 0.40 -0.31 8.73
N PRO A 164 0.63 -0.61 10.03
CA PRO A 164 -0.39 -1.19 10.89
C PRO A 164 -1.45 -0.14 11.32
N PRO A 165 -2.67 -0.57 11.67
CA PRO A 165 -3.67 0.31 12.27
C PRO A 165 -3.20 0.86 13.63
N ARG A 166 -3.62 2.08 13.97
CA ARG A 166 -3.39 2.69 15.29
C ARG A 166 -4.71 3.09 15.93
N THR A 167 -4.88 2.74 17.21
CA THR A 167 -6.04 3.14 18.01
C THR A 167 -6.03 4.66 18.22
N THR A 168 -7.09 5.34 17.80
CA THR A 168 -7.25 6.78 17.93
C THR A 168 -7.46 7.18 19.39
N SER A 169 -6.41 7.71 20.04
CA SER A 169 -6.57 8.48 21.27
C SER A 169 -7.22 9.83 20.97
N SER A 170 -8.00 10.38 21.90
CA SER A 170 -8.59 11.73 21.79
C SER A 170 -7.55 12.84 21.56
N SER A 171 -6.26 12.58 21.85
CA SER A 171 -5.12 13.46 21.59
C SER A 171 -4.53 13.36 20.16
N MET A 172 -4.95 12.42 19.32
CA MET A 172 -4.39 12.17 17.98
C MET A 172 -5.18 12.82 16.83
N LYS A 173 -5.97 13.88 17.11
CA LYS A 173 -6.82 14.56 16.12
C LYS A 173 -6.07 15.34 15.01
N ALA A 174 -4.74 15.43 15.08
CA ALA A 174 -3.91 16.25 14.17
C ALA A 174 -2.93 15.45 13.29
N GLY A 175 -3.06 14.13 13.22
CA GLY A 175 -2.02 13.28 12.63
C GLY A 175 -0.81 13.11 13.56
N HIS A 176 0.02 12.11 13.30
CA HIS A 176 1.09 11.71 14.21
C HIS A 176 2.28 11.09 13.45
N TYR A 177 3.49 11.60 13.68
CA TYR A 177 4.71 11.03 13.15
C TYR A 177 5.18 9.82 13.96
N VAL A 178 5.66 8.79 13.29
CA VAL A 178 6.34 7.67 13.93
C VAL A 178 7.67 7.43 13.23
N ASN A 179 8.65 6.93 13.96
CA ASN A 179 9.85 6.41 13.34
C ASN A 179 9.52 5.13 12.56
N LEU A 180 10.07 5.00 11.37
CA LEU A 180 10.11 3.77 10.61
C LEU A 180 11.54 3.22 10.66
N ASP A 181 11.70 2.10 11.34
CA ASP A 181 12.98 1.40 11.48
C ASP A 181 12.85 -0.05 10.99
N LEU A 182 13.98 -0.75 10.87
CA LEU A 182 14.02 -2.18 10.57
C LEU A 182 14.44 -2.99 11.79
N THR A 183 13.95 -4.22 11.84
CA THR A 183 14.45 -5.27 12.73
C THR A 183 14.64 -6.55 11.94
N LEU A 184 15.49 -7.43 12.48
CA LEU A 184 15.67 -8.78 11.99
C LEU A 184 15.03 -9.73 12.97
N ASP A 185 14.11 -10.55 12.48
CA ASP A 185 13.47 -11.61 13.24
C ASP A 185 14.11 -12.95 12.86
N TYR A 186 14.43 -13.77 13.86
CA TYR A 186 14.86 -15.16 13.67
C TYR A 186 13.62 -16.06 13.80
N ASP A 187 13.46 -17.00 12.86
CA ASP A 187 12.30 -17.90 12.70
C ASP A 187 11.50 -18.21 14.00
N ALA A 188 10.19 -17.99 13.92
CA ALA A 188 9.17 -18.21 14.96
C ALA A 188 9.02 -19.68 15.41
N SER A 189 9.71 -20.63 14.77
CA SER A 189 9.80 -22.02 15.21
C SER A 189 10.64 -22.22 16.48
N HIS A 190 11.42 -21.22 16.93
CA HIS A 190 12.28 -21.31 18.11
C HIS A 190 11.92 -20.26 19.19
N PRO A 191 11.07 -20.61 20.18
CA PRO A 191 10.47 -19.67 21.14
C PRO A 191 11.47 -19.05 22.16
N THR A 192 12.72 -19.51 22.20
CA THR A 192 13.71 -19.15 23.23
C THR A 192 14.69 -18.05 22.82
N LEU A 193 14.58 -17.49 21.61
CA LEU A 193 15.47 -16.44 21.12
C LEU A 193 14.69 -15.19 20.70
N ARG A 194 14.01 -14.55 21.66
CA ARG A 194 13.65 -13.13 21.48
C ARG A 194 14.94 -12.31 21.62
N ILE A 195 15.68 -12.21 20.52
CA ILE A 195 16.71 -11.19 20.39
C ILE A 195 15.94 -9.86 20.38
N PRO A 196 16.23 -8.91 21.28
CA PRO A 196 15.63 -7.58 21.18
C PRO A 196 15.92 -7.07 19.76
N SER A 197 14.89 -6.58 19.08
CA SER A 197 15.02 -5.88 17.82
C SER A 197 16.22 -4.94 17.91
N VAL A 198 17.33 -5.25 17.24
CA VAL A 198 18.51 -4.38 17.29
C VAL A 198 18.13 -3.19 16.44
N PRO A 199 17.85 -2.02 17.04
CA PRO A 199 17.40 -0.89 16.26
C PRO A 199 18.56 -0.48 15.37
N MET A 200 18.38 -0.67 14.06
CA MET A 200 19.37 -0.31 13.08
C MET A 200 19.28 1.19 12.87
N MET A 201 20.20 1.93 13.49
CA MET A 201 20.27 3.37 13.30
C MET A 201 20.64 3.65 11.84
N SER A 202 19.66 4.07 11.06
CA SER A 202 19.90 4.81 9.83
C SER A 202 20.58 6.15 10.17
N LEU A 203 21.48 6.61 9.30
CA LEU A 203 22.04 7.98 9.39
C LEU A 203 20.94 9.06 9.31
N TYR A 204 19.76 8.71 8.78
CA TYR A 204 18.58 9.55 8.69
C TYR A 204 17.38 8.88 9.35
N GLN A 205 16.82 9.50 10.39
CA GLN A 205 15.54 9.09 10.97
C GLN A 205 14.47 9.13 9.88
N GLN A 206 13.89 7.97 9.58
CA GLN A 206 12.80 7.87 8.62
C GLN A 206 11.50 8.06 9.38
N LEU A 207 10.71 9.04 8.96
CA LEU A 207 9.45 9.38 9.61
C LEU A 207 8.29 8.98 8.70
N PHE A 208 7.34 8.25 9.28
CA PHE A 208 6.07 7.95 8.65
C PHE A 208 4.95 8.75 9.34
N TYR A 209 4.22 9.54 8.56
CA TYR A 209 3.14 10.39 9.06
C TYR A 209 1.79 9.67 8.95
N TYR A 210 1.20 9.31 10.10
CA TYR A 210 -0.20 8.89 10.16
C TYR A 210 -1.08 10.12 10.07
N ARG A 211 -1.83 10.26 8.99
CA ARG A 211 -2.77 11.36 8.77
C ARG A 211 -4.21 10.93 9.04
N VAL A 212 -4.99 11.85 9.59
CA VAL A 212 -6.45 11.69 9.63
C VAL A 212 -6.94 11.90 8.21
N VAL A 213 -7.54 10.87 7.61
CA VAL A 213 -8.12 11.01 6.29
C VAL A 213 -9.40 11.80 6.41
N ARG A 214 -9.45 12.92 5.68
CA ARG A 214 -10.68 13.64 5.41
C ARG A 214 -10.81 13.70 3.91
N PHE A 215 -11.92 13.18 3.41
CA PHE A 215 -12.26 13.35 2.02
C PHE A 215 -12.99 14.67 1.85
N SER A 216 -12.49 15.50 0.94
CA SER A 216 -13.07 16.78 0.59
C SER A 216 -13.34 16.78 -0.91
N ILE A 217 -14.47 16.20 -1.30
CA ILE A 217 -14.88 16.17 -2.71
C ILE A 217 -15.47 17.52 -3.06
N THR A 218 -14.85 18.21 -4.00
CA THR A 218 -15.34 19.48 -4.54
C THR A 218 -16.36 19.26 -5.64
N TYR A 219 -16.17 18.21 -6.44
CA TYR A 219 -17.03 17.90 -7.58
C TYR A 219 -16.96 16.42 -7.94
N ALA A 220 -18.08 15.82 -8.32
CA ALA A 220 -18.11 14.46 -8.86
C ALA A 220 -19.16 14.37 -9.97
N ASN A 221 -18.84 13.64 -11.05
CA ASN A 221 -19.70 13.50 -12.21
C ASN A 221 -19.45 12.20 -12.99
N PRO A 222 -20.49 11.55 -13.53
CA PRO A 222 -21.91 11.81 -13.28
C PRO A 222 -22.35 11.36 -11.87
N LEU A 223 -23.41 11.97 -11.34
CA LEU A 223 -24.07 11.56 -10.08
C LEU A 223 -25.29 10.65 -10.32
N SER A 224 -25.39 10.07 -11.51
CA SER A 224 -26.40 9.08 -11.86
C SER A 224 -25.88 8.10 -12.90
N GLY A 225 -26.47 6.91 -12.94
CA GLY A 225 -26.06 5.86 -13.89
C GLY A 225 -26.99 4.65 -13.92
N ALA A 226 -26.76 3.78 -14.88
CA ALA A 226 -27.58 2.58 -15.07
C ALA A 226 -27.40 1.57 -13.91
N ARG A 227 -28.50 0.95 -13.48
CA ARG A 227 -28.48 -0.13 -12.45
C ARG A 227 -27.65 -1.36 -12.84
N THR A 228 -27.31 -1.52 -14.11
CA THR A 228 -26.40 -2.55 -14.60
C THR A 228 -24.93 -2.29 -14.22
N GLY A 229 -24.62 -1.11 -13.70
CA GLY A 229 -23.26 -0.69 -13.36
C GLY A 229 -22.47 -0.26 -14.60
N GLY A 230 -21.18 0.03 -14.38
CA GLY A 230 -20.21 0.41 -15.43
C GLY A 230 -20.08 1.91 -15.70
N THR A 231 -20.95 2.74 -15.13
CA THR A 231 -20.84 4.20 -15.19
C THR A 231 -19.51 4.64 -14.56
N LEU A 232 -18.70 5.42 -15.27
CA LEU A 232 -17.41 5.90 -14.80
C LEU A 232 -17.58 7.27 -14.12
N VAL A 233 -17.62 7.25 -12.80
CA VAL A 233 -17.72 8.44 -11.95
C VAL A 233 -16.31 9.00 -11.72
N SER A 234 -16.08 10.23 -12.17
CA SER A 234 -14.87 11.00 -11.86
C SER A 234 -15.13 11.90 -10.66
N ALA A 235 -14.34 11.78 -9.60
CA ALA A 235 -14.42 12.63 -8.41
C ALA A 235 -13.15 13.47 -8.25
N TYR A 236 -13.35 14.75 -7.94
CA TYR A 236 -12.33 15.79 -7.80
C TYR A 236 -12.29 16.29 -6.36
N SER A 237 -11.10 16.62 -5.90
CA SER A 237 -10.84 17.04 -4.52
C SER A 237 -9.92 18.26 -4.50
N ASP A 238 -10.09 19.14 -3.52
CA ASP A 238 -9.16 20.23 -3.21
C ASP A 238 -7.92 19.74 -2.43
N GLU A 239 -8.06 18.62 -1.72
CA GLU A 239 -6.98 17.93 -1.03
C GLU A 239 -6.48 16.71 -1.82
N PRO A 240 -5.17 16.38 -1.78
CA PRO A 240 -4.64 15.26 -2.55
C PRO A 240 -5.13 13.91 -2.02
N PHE A 241 -5.66 13.08 -2.91
CA PHE A 241 -5.98 11.69 -2.65
C PHE A 241 -4.73 10.88 -2.32
N LEU A 242 -4.89 9.96 -1.36
CA LEU A 242 -3.87 9.01 -0.97
C LEU A 242 -3.40 8.19 -2.18
N ASN A 243 -2.08 8.07 -2.34
CA ASN A 243 -1.49 7.24 -3.37
C ASN A 243 -1.38 5.78 -2.90
N THR A 244 -2.52 5.14 -2.62
CA THR A 244 -2.60 3.75 -2.16
C THR A 244 -3.44 2.92 -3.13
N GLY A 245 -3.10 1.63 -3.29
CA GLY A 245 -3.94 0.67 -4.02
C GLY A 245 -5.20 0.22 -3.26
N LEU A 246 -5.44 0.81 -2.08
CA LEU A 246 -6.57 0.49 -1.20
C LEU A 246 -7.71 1.50 -1.31
N LEU A 247 -7.54 2.58 -2.08
CA LEU A 247 -8.59 3.57 -2.26
C LEU A 247 -9.80 2.93 -2.97
N ARG A 248 -10.98 3.10 -2.37
CA ARG A 248 -12.25 2.60 -2.92
C ARG A 248 -13.30 3.69 -2.96
N CYS A 249 -14.16 3.63 -3.98
CA CYS A 249 -15.45 4.30 -3.97
C CYS A 249 -16.53 3.36 -3.44
N GLY A 250 -17.42 3.86 -2.61
CA GLY A 250 -18.56 3.14 -2.08
C GLY A 250 -19.87 3.69 -2.62
N PHE A 251 -20.73 2.82 -3.14
CA PHE A 251 -22.07 3.14 -3.63
C PHE A 251 -23.10 2.36 -2.81
N GLY A 252 -23.74 3.00 -1.84
CA GLY A 252 -24.70 2.33 -0.95
C GLY A 252 -24.09 1.16 -0.16
N GLY A 253 -22.81 1.30 0.22
CA GLY A 253 -22.05 0.27 0.95
C GLY A 253 -21.29 -0.71 0.07
N GLN A 254 -21.55 -0.77 -1.25
CA GLN A 254 -20.75 -1.60 -2.16
C GLN A 254 -19.45 -0.90 -2.56
N LEU A 255 -18.31 -1.53 -2.29
CA LEU A 255 -16.98 -1.01 -2.60
C LEU A 255 -16.50 -1.41 -4.00
N VAL A 256 -15.99 -0.45 -4.75
CA VAL A 256 -15.29 -0.64 -6.02
C VAL A 256 -13.92 0.00 -6.00
N ALA A 257 -12.99 -0.50 -6.80
CA ALA A 257 -11.65 0.07 -6.90
C ALA A 257 -11.69 1.50 -7.42
N ALA A 258 -10.99 2.41 -6.74
CA ALA A 258 -10.76 3.76 -7.23
C ALA A 258 -9.42 3.82 -7.98
N GLN A 259 -9.46 4.28 -9.22
CA GLN A 259 -8.26 4.56 -10.00
C GLN A 259 -7.83 6.00 -9.76
N ARG A 260 -6.68 6.19 -9.13
CA ARG A 260 -6.10 7.53 -8.95
C ARG A 260 -5.48 8.02 -10.25
N VAL A 261 -6.18 8.91 -10.95
CA VAL A 261 -5.74 9.50 -12.22
C VAL A 261 -4.69 10.60 -11.97
N SER A 262 -4.90 11.40 -10.92
CA SER A 262 -3.96 12.43 -10.48
C SER A 262 -4.06 12.60 -8.96
N PRO A 263 -3.22 13.43 -8.32
CA PRO A 263 -3.40 13.75 -6.91
C PRO A 263 -4.78 14.29 -6.55
N PHE A 264 -5.48 14.96 -7.47
CA PHE A 264 -6.75 15.64 -7.21
C PHE A 264 -7.93 15.01 -7.95
N ARG A 265 -7.74 13.86 -8.60
CA ARG A 265 -8.79 13.15 -9.34
C ARG A 265 -8.69 11.64 -9.17
N ILE A 266 -9.83 11.03 -8.85
CA ILE A 266 -10.02 9.57 -8.88
C ILE A 266 -11.20 9.21 -9.78
N ASP A 267 -11.11 8.05 -10.41
CA ASP A 267 -12.15 7.51 -11.29
C ASP A 267 -12.62 6.16 -10.74
N CYS A 268 -13.94 5.94 -10.74
CA CYS A 268 -14.58 4.76 -10.16
C CYS A 268 -15.70 4.25 -11.07
N SER A 269 -15.72 2.94 -11.37
CA SER A 269 -16.81 2.31 -12.12
C SER A 269 -17.89 1.81 -11.19
N THR A 270 -19.15 2.20 -11.42
CA THR A 270 -20.27 1.82 -10.55
C THR A 270 -20.54 0.31 -10.58
N PRO A 271 -20.87 -0.31 -9.44
CA PRO A 271 -21.32 -1.71 -9.41
C PRO A 271 -22.75 -1.87 -9.94
N SER A 272 -23.13 -3.11 -10.27
CA SER A 272 -24.51 -3.45 -10.64
C SER A 272 -25.39 -3.63 -9.39
N VAL A 273 -26.63 -3.13 -9.43
CA VAL A 273 -27.57 -3.17 -8.30
C VAL A 273 -28.93 -3.80 -8.63
N GLY A 274 -29.54 -4.41 -7.61
CA GLY A 274 -30.83 -5.11 -7.70
C GLY A 274 -32.06 -4.20 -7.81
N ALA A 275 -31.96 -2.92 -7.48
CA ALA A 275 -33.04 -1.95 -7.59
C ALA A 275 -32.48 -0.55 -7.92
N PRO A 276 -33.20 0.27 -8.71
CA PRO A 276 -32.87 1.68 -8.91
C PRO A 276 -33.17 2.49 -7.64
N GLY A 277 -32.59 3.69 -7.55
CA GLY A 277 -32.78 4.61 -6.44
C GLY A 277 -31.50 5.33 -6.01
N PRO A 278 -31.62 6.32 -5.12
CA PRO A 278 -30.48 7.04 -4.58
C PRO A 278 -29.72 6.18 -3.56
N VAL A 279 -28.39 6.25 -3.61
CA VAL A 279 -27.50 5.65 -2.61
C VAL A 279 -26.43 6.67 -2.17
N PRO A 280 -25.96 6.62 -0.92
CA PRO A 280 -24.86 7.48 -0.49
C PRO A 280 -23.57 7.12 -1.23
N LEU A 281 -22.88 8.15 -1.71
CA LEU A 281 -21.53 8.05 -2.22
C LEU A 281 -20.56 8.16 -1.04
N SER A 282 -19.58 7.27 -1.00
CA SER A 282 -18.62 7.17 0.08
C SER A 282 -17.22 6.87 -0.46
N LEU A 283 -16.20 7.16 0.33
CA LEU A 283 -14.82 6.81 0.03
C LEU A 283 -14.23 6.01 1.18
N SER A 284 -13.34 5.10 0.84
CA SER A 284 -12.54 4.34 1.80
C SER A 284 -11.08 4.41 1.40
N ALA A 285 -10.22 4.67 2.38
CA ALA A 285 -8.77 4.74 2.21
C ALA A 285 -8.07 3.37 2.37
N ASP A 286 -8.78 2.43 2.99
CA ASP A 286 -8.27 1.18 3.57
C ASP A 286 -9.03 -0.07 3.07
N ASN A 287 -9.95 0.10 2.11
CA ASN A 287 -10.85 -0.93 1.61
C ASN A 287 -11.79 -1.53 2.68
N GLN A 288 -12.02 -0.83 3.79
CA GLN A 288 -12.91 -1.27 4.86
C GLN A 288 -13.76 -0.12 5.43
N SER A 289 -13.10 0.91 5.94
CA SER A 289 -13.72 2.05 6.60
C SER A 289 -14.35 2.99 5.56
N LEU A 290 -15.67 2.98 5.52
CA LEU A 290 -16.46 3.85 4.64
C LEU A 290 -16.67 5.22 5.29
N THR A 291 -16.26 6.27 4.58
CA THR A 291 -16.59 7.65 4.92
C THR A 291 -17.62 8.16 3.91
N GLU A 292 -18.85 8.39 4.37
CA GLU A 292 -19.88 9.02 3.53
C GLU A 292 -19.48 10.44 3.17
N LEU A 293 -19.59 10.75 1.88
CA LEU A 293 -19.31 12.08 1.38
C LEU A 293 -20.51 12.98 1.64
N THR A 294 -20.24 14.23 1.99
CA THR A 294 -21.28 15.22 2.26
C THR A 294 -21.02 16.48 1.45
N VAL A 295 -22.09 17.09 0.96
CA VAL A 295 -22.08 18.41 0.34
C VAL A 295 -22.85 19.39 1.22
N ILE A 296 -22.59 20.69 1.05
CA ILE A 296 -23.35 21.73 1.73
C ILE A 296 -24.59 22.01 0.89
N ASP A 297 -25.76 21.81 1.48
CA ASP A 297 -27.03 22.16 0.86
C ASP A 297 -27.14 23.68 0.72
N ALA A 298 -27.46 24.15 -0.49
CA ALA A 298 -27.44 25.58 -0.81
C ALA A 298 -28.48 26.38 -0.02
N GLU A 299 -29.64 25.79 0.27
CA GLU A 299 -30.74 26.46 0.95
C GLU A 299 -30.57 26.45 2.47
N THR A 300 -30.28 25.28 3.04
CA THR A 300 -30.21 25.08 4.49
C THR A 300 -28.83 25.30 5.08
N GLN A 301 -27.80 25.40 4.24
CA GLN A 301 -26.38 25.50 4.63
C GLN A 301 -25.91 24.34 5.52
N LYS A 302 -26.64 23.22 5.54
CA LYS A 302 -26.29 22.01 6.30
C LYS A 302 -25.56 21.00 5.42
N ARG A 303 -24.72 20.18 6.06
CA ARG A 303 -24.12 19.03 5.39
C ARG A 303 -25.18 17.96 5.15
N VAL A 304 -25.36 17.57 3.90
CA VAL A 304 -26.23 16.48 3.46
C VAL A 304 -25.41 15.43 2.71
N PRO A 305 -25.81 14.14 2.72
CA PRO A 305 -25.10 13.10 1.97
C PRO A 305 -25.05 13.43 0.48
N LEU A 306 -23.89 13.24 -0.14
CA LEU A 306 -23.75 13.24 -1.60
C LEU A 306 -24.31 11.93 -2.14
N LEU A 307 -25.33 12.01 -2.98
CA LEU A 307 -26.04 10.83 -3.49
C LEU A 307 -25.63 10.52 -4.92
N PHE A 308 -25.55 9.22 -5.23
CA PHE A 308 -25.52 8.70 -6.59
C PHE A 308 -26.86 8.02 -6.87
N THR A 309 -27.51 8.33 -8.00
CA THR A 309 -28.84 7.79 -8.32
C THR A 309 -28.77 6.73 -9.42
N TYR A 310 -29.14 5.49 -9.08
CA TYR A 310 -29.30 4.43 -10.06
C TYR A 310 -30.65 4.53 -10.77
N TYR A 311 -30.65 4.44 -12.10
CA TYR A 311 -31.85 4.37 -12.93
C TYR A 311 -31.89 3.09 -13.78
N ILE A 312 -33.04 2.80 -14.37
CA ILE A 312 -33.17 1.74 -15.39
C ILE A 312 -32.63 2.29 -16.70
N GLN A 313 -31.73 1.55 -17.36
CA GLN A 313 -31.13 1.96 -18.62
C GLN A 313 -32.20 2.34 -19.66
N ALA A 314 -31.99 3.46 -20.34
CA ALA A 314 -32.87 3.91 -21.41
C ALA A 314 -32.89 2.88 -22.56
N THR A 315 -34.02 2.76 -23.25
CA THR A 315 -34.08 2.01 -24.51
C THR A 315 -34.67 2.88 -25.60
N VAL A 316 -34.18 2.71 -26.83
CA VAL A 316 -34.70 3.38 -28.02
C VAL A 316 -35.48 2.37 -28.83
N ALA A 317 -36.75 2.65 -29.10
CA ALA A 317 -37.65 1.80 -29.88
C ALA A 317 -37.80 2.29 -31.32
N SER A 318 -37.81 3.61 -31.54
CA SER A 318 -37.91 4.18 -32.88
C SER A 318 -37.33 5.59 -32.95
N VAL A 319 -36.94 6.00 -34.17
CA VAL A 319 -36.50 7.36 -34.50
C VAL A 319 -37.29 7.88 -35.70
N SER A 320 -37.80 9.11 -35.62
CA SER A 320 -38.61 9.73 -36.67
C SER A 320 -38.31 11.23 -36.83
N PRO A 321 -37.97 11.72 -38.04
CA PRO A 321 -37.74 10.95 -39.25
C PRO A 321 -36.50 10.04 -39.12
N SER A 322 -36.47 8.93 -39.85
CA SER A 322 -35.31 8.02 -39.94
C SER A 322 -34.25 8.50 -40.95
N PHE A 323 -34.38 9.73 -41.44
CA PHE A 323 -33.50 10.38 -42.40
C PHE A 323 -33.33 11.86 -42.03
N GLY A 324 -32.24 12.47 -42.48
CA GLY A 324 -31.93 13.87 -42.21
C GLY A 324 -30.86 14.42 -43.15
N SER A 325 -30.62 15.73 -43.08
CA SER A 325 -29.58 16.41 -43.86
C SER A 325 -28.17 15.99 -43.39
N SER A 326 -27.24 15.79 -44.33
CA SER A 326 -25.82 15.58 -44.02
C SER A 326 -25.16 16.81 -43.37
N GLU A 327 -25.77 17.99 -43.52
CA GLU A 327 -25.33 19.22 -42.85
C GLU A 327 -25.77 19.29 -41.38
N GLY A 328 -26.61 18.35 -40.91
CA GLY A 328 -27.19 18.37 -39.57
C GLY A 328 -28.47 19.22 -39.50
N GLY A 329 -28.88 19.56 -38.28
CA GLY A 329 -30.05 20.41 -38.03
C GLY A 329 -31.41 19.72 -38.14
N THR A 330 -31.44 18.40 -38.40
CA THR A 330 -32.70 17.66 -38.48
C THR A 330 -33.19 17.32 -37.07
N THR A 331 -34.34 17.86 -36.68
CA THR A 331 -35.00 17.48 -35.43
C THR A 331 -35.60 16.09 -35.55
N VAL A 332 -35.12 15.16 -34.72
CA VAL A 332 -35.59 13.78 -34.64
C VAL A 332 -36.33 13.54 -33.32
N LEU A 333 -37.48 12.87 -33.42
CA LEU A 333 -38.22 12.31 -32.29
C LEU A 333 -37.72 10.89 -32.04
N LEU A 334 -37.16 10.67 -30.86
CA LEU A 334 -36.82 9.34 -30.38
C LEU A 334 -37.92 8.87 -29.43
N GLN A 335 -38.49 7.71 -29.72
CA GLN A 335 -39.43 7.03 -28.84
C GLN A 335 -38.76 5.81 -28.21
N GLY A 336 -39.12 5.51 -26.97
CA GLY A 336 -38.43 4.50 -26.19
C GLY A 336 -38.99 4.34 -24.78
N SER A 337 -38.13 3.97 -23.85
CA SER A 337 -38.50 3.87 -22.43
C SER A 337 -37.36 4.31 -21.51
N HIS A 338 -37.73 4.69 -20.30
CA HIS A 338 -36.82 5.07 -19.21
C HIS A 338 -35.94 6.29 -19.50
N PHE A 339 -36.43 7.24 -20.29
CA PHE A 339 -35.78 8.54 -20.39
C PHE A 339 -35.99 9.32 -19.09
N VAL A 340 -34.95 10.04 -18.66
CA VAL A 340 -34.95 10.85 -17.45
C VAL A 340 -34.82 12.32 -17.83
N ASP A 341 -35.64 13.18 -17.21
CA ASP A 341 -35.52 14.62 -17.37
C ASP A 341 -34.28 15.11 -16.63
N SER A 342 -33.21 15.34 -17.38
CA SER A 342 -31.89 15.69 -16.89
C SER A 342 -31.19 16.59 -17.90
N SER A 343 -30.37 17.53 -17.44
CA SER A 343 -29.52 18.33 -18.32
C SER A 343 -28.49 17.50 -19.09
N ASP A 344 -28.16 16.31 -18.59
CA ASP A 344 -27.20 15.39 -19.21
C ASP A 344 -27.86 14.42 -20.20
N LEU A 345 -29.20 14.46 -20.33
CA LEU A 345 -29.93 13.66 -21.30
C LEU A 345 -29.45 14.01 -22.71
N SER A 346 -28.88 13.02 -23.40
CA SER A 346 -28.15 13.23 -24.65
C SER A 346 -28.47 12.14 -25.67
N CYS A 347 -28.53 12.53 -26.94
CA CYS A 347 -28.53 11.61 -28.06
C CYS A 347 -27.13 11.47 -28.64
N ARG A 348 -26.82 10.30 -29.19
CA ARG A 348 -25.57 10.06 -29.92
C ARG A 348 -25.87 9.48 -31.28
N PHE A 349 -25.35 10.14 -32.31
CA PHE A 349 -25.43 9.78 -33.71
C PHE A 349 -24.06 9.26 -34.14
N GLY A 350 -23.91 7.93 -34.21
CA GLY A 350 -22.63 7.28 -34.45
C GLY A 350 -21.67 7.59 -33.29
N THR A 351 -20.69 8.45 -33.53
CA THR A 351 -19.71 8.89 -32.52
C THR A 351 -20.01 10.28 -31.95
N THR A 352 -20.92 11.05 -32.55
CA THR A 352 -21.16 12.44 -32.18
C THR A 352 -22.32 12.54 -31.19
N VAL A 353 -22.05 13.15 -30.03
CA VAL A 353 -23.03 13.36 -28.95
C VAL A 353 -23.62 14.76 -29.07
N VAL A 354 -24.95 14.85 -28.90
CA VAL A 354 -25.70 16.10 -28.80
C VAL A 354 -26.61 16.04 -27.59
N THR A 355 -26.80 17.16 -26.89
CA THR A 355 -27.78 17.25 -25.81
C THR A 355 -29.18 17.13 -26.38
N ALA A 356 -30.11 16.51 -25.64
CA ALA A 356 -31.51 16.48 -26.04
C ALA A 356 -32.07 17.90 -26.06
N THR A 357 -32.70 18.27 -27.18
CA THR A 357 -33.29 19.60 -27.33
C THR A 357 -34.55 19.75 -26.50
N ARG A 358 -35.25 18.64 -26.23
CA ARG A 358 -36.43 18.63 -25.37
C ARG A 358 -36.73 17.26 -24.78
N PHE A 359 -36.94 17.20 -23.47
CA PHE A 359 -37.63 16.09 -22.81
C PHE A 359 -39.15 16.24 -22.98
N ILE A 360 -39.84 15.21 -23.50
CA ILE A 360 -41.30 15.20 -23.63
C ILE A 360 -41.91 14.32 -22.54
N SER A 361 -41.41 13.09 -22.41
CA SER A 361 -41.87 12.11 -21.42
C SER A 361 -40.80 11.04 -21.20
N PRO A 362 -40.96 10.14 -20.21
CA PRO A 362 -40.08 8.98 -20.04
C PRO A 362 -40.02 8.03 -21.25
N SER A 363 -40.83 8.26 -22.29
CA SER A 363 -40.88 7.47 -23.51
C SER A 363 -40.66 8.27 -24.80
N ALA A 364 -40.43 9.59 -24.73
CA ALA A 364 -40.22 10.44 -25.90
C ALA A 364 -39.30 11.63 -25.63
N ILE A 365 -38.34 11.85 -26.53
CA ILE A 365 -37.41 13.00 -26.49
C ILE A 365 -37.18 13.55 -27.90
N LEU A 366 -36.81 14.83 -28.00
CA LEU A 366 -36.34 15.44 -29.24
C LEU A 366 -34.84 15.69 -29.17
N CYS A 367 -34.16 15.45 -30.28
CA CYS A 367 -32.75 15.74 -30.48
C CYS A 367 -32.55 16.36 -31.86
N GLU A 368 -31.52 17.17 -32.02
CA GLU A 368 -31.13 17.74 -33.31
C GLU A 368 -29.89 17.01 -33.83
N SER A 369 -29.96 16.47 -35.04
CA SER A 369 -28.86 15.71 -35.62
C SER A 369 -27.64 16.61 -35.89
N PRO A 370 -26.41 16.21 -35.54
CA PRO A 370 -25.21 16.94 -35.96
C PRO A 370 -24.93 16.73 -37.45
N ALA A 371 -24.02 17.52 -38.02
CA ALA A 371 -23.48 17.26 -39.36
C ALA A 371 -22.80 15.88 -39.39
N HIS A 372 -23.07 15.10 -40.44
CA HIS A 372 -22.57 13.74 -40.57
C HIS A 372 -22.39 13.35 -42.04
N GLN A 373 -21.43 12.47 -42.32
CA GLN A 373 -21.28 11.89 -43.65
C GLN A 373 -22.52 11.09 -44.06
N VAL A 374 -22.84 11.08 -45.35
CA VAL A 374 -23.97 10.32 -45.88
C VAL A 374 -23.76 8.82 -45.62
N GLY A 375 -24.76 8.18 -45.02
CA GLY A 375 -24.74 6.76 -44.70
C GLY A 375 -25.65 6.40 -43.53
N PRO A 376 -25.83 5.10 -43.23
CA PRO A 376 -26.55 4.66 -42.05
C PRO A 376 -25.80 5.07 -40.76
N VAL A 377 -26.53 5.59 -39.78
CA VAL A 377 -25.99 6.05 -38.49
C VAL A 377 -26.80 5.44 -37.36
N VAL A 378 -26.12 4.79 -36.41
CA VAL A 378 -26.76 4.27 -35.19
C VAL A 378 -27.08 5.43 -34.27
N VAL A 379 -28.33 5.51 -33.80
CA VAL A 379 -28.77 6.49 -32.82
C VAL A 379 -28.91 5.80 -31.45
N SER A 380 -28.34 6.42 -30.42
CA SER A 380 -28.38 5.95 -29.04
C SER A 380 -28.70 7.08 -28.08
N VAL A 381 -29.17 6.76 -26.88
CA VAL A 381 -29.53 7.74 -25.84
C VAL A 381 -28.81 7.42 -24.54
N ALA A 382 -28.34 8.45 -23.84
CA ALA A 382 -27.82 8.37 -22.48
C ALA A 382 -28.54 9.38 -21.59
N ASN A 383 -28.96 8.96 -20.40
CA ASN A 383 -29.59 9.86 -19.41
C ASN A 383 -28.55 10.70 -18.62
N ASN A 384 -27.28 10.32 -18.66
CA ASN A 384 -26.17 10.94 -17.92
C ASN A 384 -24.99 11.34 -18.85
N GLY A 385 -25.23 11.43 -20.16
CA GLY A 385 -24.20 11.75 -21.15
C GLY A 385 -23.11 10.69 -21.34
N GLN A 386 -23.17 9.54 -20.66
CA GLN A 386 -22.14 8.50 -20.70
C GLN A 386 -22.69 7.10 -21.04
N ASP A 387 -23.79 6.69 -20.39
CA ASP A 387 -24.34 5.34 -20.50
C ASP A 387 -25.28 5.22 -21.70
N PHE A 388 -24.72 5.26 -22.91
CA PHE A 388 -25.49 5.19 -24.15
C PHE A 388 -26.06 3.80 -24.43
N ALA A 389 -27.38 3.73 -24.60
CA ALA A 389 -28.09 2.55 -25.09
C ALA A 389 -28.57 2.76 -26.53
N SER A 390 -28.27 1.81 -27.42
CA SER A 390 -28.79 1.78 -28.79
C SER A 390 -30.11 1.00 -28.84
N GLY A 391 -30.96 1.36 -29.80
CA GLY A 391 -32.10 0.52 -30.19
C GLY A 391 -31.64 -0.74 -30.93
N THR A 392 -32.51 -1.76 -30.94
CA THR A 392 -32.35 -2.99 -31.73
C THR A 392 -32.71 -2.78 -33.18
#